data_AF-A7IMB5-F1
#
_entry.id   AF-A7IMB5-F1
#
_cell.length_a   1.000
_cell.length_b   1.000
_cell.length_c   1.000
_cell.angle_alpha   90.00
_cell.angle_beta   90.00
_cell.angle_gamma   90.00
#
_symmetry.space_group_name_H-M   'P 1'
#
loop_
_entity.id
_entity.type
_entity.pdbx_description
1 polymer ?
#
loop_
_entity_poly.entity_id
_entity_poly.type
_entity_poly.pdbx_seq_one_letter_code
_entity_poly.pdbx_strand_id
1 'polypeptide(L)'
;MGDRIRLSIDGRALEVEAPVSILQATTADGTPLTANVGCLGQGVCGACRCMVRRAGEREVSTVLACETPAEDGMQVSFIDYFTPDKPHVYDIATFTDSWRLSDAVADIFPEAAHCRHCSGCDRACPKGLEVQRGVELAVAGDFAGVAQVFDQCVMCNLCTLACPERIWPNHLGLMVRRALTALTLRPSDLIRRLNELELGEACLDLTGTEAEPASTPARR
;
A
#
# COMPACT_ATOMS: atom_id res chain seq x y z
N MET A 1 12.23 -32.31 6.31
CA MET A 1 13.61 -31.80 6.46
C MET A 1 13.75 -30.74 5.40
N GLY A 2 13.77 -29.46 5.79
CA GLY A 2 13.82 -28.36 4.83
C GLY A 2 15.20 -28.28 4.20
N ASP A 3 15.27 -27.93 2.92
CA ASP A 3 16.55 -27.64 2.27
C ASP A 3 17.14 -26.37 2.90
N ARG A 4 18.44 -26.40 3.18
CA ARG A 4 19.16 -25.22 3.65
C ARG A 4 19.50 -24.34 2.47
N ILE A 5 19.05 -23.08 2.55
CA ILE A 5 19.31 -22.05 1.54
C ILE A 5 20.23 -20.98 2.12
N ARG A 6 21.08 -20.41 1.27
CA ARG A 6 21.99 -19.32 1.61
C ARG A 6 21.62 -18.09 0.82
N LEU A 7 21.41 -16.97 1.50
CA LEU A 7 21.02 -15.70 0.89
C LEU A 7 21.75 -14.54 1.54
N SER A 8 21.77 -13.39 0.87
CA SER A 8 22.29 -12.15 1.43
C SER A 8 21.17 -11.14 1.62
N ILE A 9 21.03 -10.59 2.83
CA ILE A 9 20.06 -9.54 3.15
C ILE A 9 20.82 -8.35 3.73
N ASP A 10 20.76 -7.21 3.05
CA ASP A 10 21.47 -5.97 3.42
C ASP A 10 22.97 -6.19 3.67
N GLY A 11 23.60 -7.06 2.84
CA GLY A 11 25.01 -7.42 2.94
C GLY A 11 25.33 -8.49 4.01
N ARG A 12 24.37 -8.90 4.84
CA ARG A 12 24.54 -10.02 5.79
C ARG A 12 24.29 -11.35 5.08
N ALA A 13 25.21 -12.31 5.22
CA ALA A 13 25.01 -13.67 4.72
C ALA A 13 24.25 -14.49 5.75
N LEU A 14 23.14 -15.12 5.34
CA LEU A 14 22.26 -15.91 6.19
C LEU A 14 22.12 -17.32 5.61
N GLU A 15 21.99 -18.31 6.50
CA GLU A 15 21.66 -19.69 6.16
C GLU A 15 20.40 -20.08 6.94
N VAL A 16 19.34 -20.48 6.23
CA VAL A 16 18.02 -20.75 6.84
C VAL A 16 17.42 -22.03 6.27
N GLU A 17 16.52 -22.67 7.02
CA GLU A 17 15.76 -23.83 6.56
C GLU A 17 14.50 -23.36 5.80
N ALA A 18 14.38 -23.72 4.52
CA ALA A 18 13.20 -23.41 3.72
C ALA A 18 12.02 -24.36 4.06
N PRO A 19 10.75 -23.95 3.87
CA PRO A 19 10.30 -22.68 3.28
C PRO A 19 10.13 -21.58 4.31
N VAL A 20 10.69 -20.41 4.02
CA VAL A 20 10.48 -19.16 4.78
C VAL A 20 10.35 -18.00 3.80
N SER A 21 9.62 -16.96 4.18
CA SER A 21 9.64 -15.68 3.45
C SER A 21 10.96 -14.95 3.67
N ILE A 22 11.28 -13.96 2.82
CA ILE A 22 12.43 -13.06 3.02
C ILE A 22 12.37 -12.41 4.41
N LEU A 23 11.18 -11.97 4.85
CA LEU A 23 11.01 -11.33 6.14
C LEU A 23 11.32 -12.28 7.30
N GLN A 24 10.86 -13.54 7.23
CA GLN A 24 11.16 -14.56 8.24
C GLN A 24 12.66 -14.95 8.24
N ALA A 25 13.28 -15.04 7.05
CA ALA A 25 14.71 -15.30 6.92
C ALA A 25 15.55 -14.21 7.60
N THR A 26 15.09 -12.95 7.54
CA THR A 26 15.78 -11.78 8.14
C THR A 26 15.96 -11.91 9.66
N THR A 27 15.06 -12.64 10.32
CA THR A 27 15.06 -12.84 11.79
C THR A 27 15.60 -14.19 12.24
N ALA A 28 16.04 -15.04 11.32
CA ALA A 28 16.41 -16.43 11.62
C ALA A 28 17.64 -16.55 12.55
N ASP A 29 18.51 -15.55 12.55
CA ASP A 29 19.68 -15.45 13.43
C ASP A 29 19.38 -14.77 14.79
N GLY A 30 18.10 -14.50 15.07
CA GLY A 30 17.65 -13.79 16.27
C GLY A 30 17.74 -12.26 16.17
N THR A 31 18.12 -11.70 15.02
CA THR A 31 18.13 -10.25 14.80
C THR A 31 16.70 -9.69 14.91
N PRO A 32 16.45 -8.69 15.77
CA PRO A 32 15.13 -8.08 15.89
C PRO A 32 14.79 -7.23 14.66
N LEU A 33 13.52 -7.27 14.23
CA LEU A 33 13.01 -6.35 13.21
C LEU A 33 12.75 -4.98 13.83
N THR A 34 13.63 -4.03 13.60
CA THR A 34 13.49 -2.64 14.07
C THR A 34 12.98 -1.68 13.00
N ALA A 35 13.01 -2.09 11.73
CA ALA A 35 12.56 -1.33 10.57
C ALA A 35 11.99 -2.27 9.49
N ASN A 36 11.35 -1.69 8.47
CA ASN A 36 10.84 -2.41 7.29
C ASN A 36 9.90 -3.60 7.65
N VAL A 37 9.09 -3.41 8.69
CA VAL A 37 8.15 -4.41 9.24
C VAL A 37 6.79 -3.76 9.54
N GLY A 38 5.71 -4.55 9.49
CA GLY A 38 4.36 -4.11 9.77
C GLY A 38 3.43 -5.30 10.00
N CYS A 39 2.61 -5.67 9.01
CA CYS A 39 1.61 -6.75 9.11
C CYS A 39 2.17 -8.20 9.18
N LEU A 40 3.49 -8.40 9.15
CA LEU A 40 4.19 -9.69 9.33
C LEU A 40 3.81 -10.88 8.42
N GLY A 41 3.04 -10.70 7.34
CA GLY A 41 2.75 -11.84 6.44
C GLY A 41 1.74 -11.57 5.32
N GLN A 42 0.82 -10.63 5.52
CA GLN A 42 -0.33 -10.49 4.62
C GLN A 42 -0.12 -9.52 3.45
N GLY A 43 1.05 -8.90 3.35
CA GLY A 43 1.36 -7.91 2.32
C GLY A 43 0.43 -6.69 2.27
N VAL A 44 -0.28 -6.37 3.34
CA VAL A 44 -1.32 -5.32 3.36
C VAL A 44 -0.81 -3.94 3.79
N CYS A 45 0.33 -3.87 4.47
CA CYS A 45 0.85 -2.61 5.02
C CYS A 45 1.91 -1.91 4.16
N GLY A 46 2.49 -2.60 3.16
CA GLY A 46 3.57 -2.04 2.32
C GLY A 46 4.92 -1.77 3.03
N ALA A 47 5.06 -2.13 4.32
CA ALA A 47 6.24 -1.76 5.12
C ALA A 47 7.52 -2.52 4.76
N CYS A 48 7.41 -3.82 4.41
CA CYS A 48 8.55 -4.70 4.15
C CYS A 48 8.99 -4.72 2.68
N ARG A 49 8.88 -3.58 2.00
CA ARG A 49 9.31 -3.41 0.60
C ARG A 49 10.83 -3.62 0.49
N CYS A 50 11.25 -4.39 -0.51
CA CYS A 50 12.68 -4.62 -0.76
C CYS A 50 12.95 -4.78 -2.26
N MET A 51 14.21 -4.59 -2.63
CA MET A 51 14.76 -4.98 -3.92
C MET A 51 15.33 -6.38 -3.80
N VAL A 52 15.10 -7.21 -4.80
CA VAL A 52 15.62 -8.58 -4.88
C VAL A 52 16.30 -8.83 -6.22
N ARG A 53 17.39 -9.58 -6.16
CA ARG A 53 18.06 -10.18 -7.31
C ARG A 53 18.22 -11.67 -7.06
N ARG A 54 17.62 -12.49 -7.92
CA ARG A 54 17.71 -13.95 -7.79
C ARG A 54 19.06 -14.45 -8.29
N ALA A 55 19.39 -15.68 -7.89
CA ALA A 55 20.63 -16.33 -8.30
C ALA A 55 20.71 -16.44 -9.83
N GLY A 56 21.83 -16.02 -10.41
CA GLY A 56 22.04 -16.03 -11.87
C GLY A 56 21.33 -14.91 -12.64
N GLU A 57 20.44 -14.16 -12.01
CA GLU A 57 19.73 -13.05 -12.65
C GLU A 57 20.53 -11.73 -12.55
N ARG A 58 20.41 -10.93 -13.61
CA ARG A 58 20.94 -9.56 -13.67
C ARG A 58 19.91 -8.52 -13.28
N GLU A 59 18.64 -8.85 -13.46
CA GLU A 59 17.53 -7.93 -13.20
C GLU A 59 17.27 -7.82 -11.69
N VAL A 60 16.94 -6.60 -11.27
CA VAL A 60 16.50 -6.31 -9.90
C VAL A 60 15.01 -6.05 -9.96
N SER A 61 14.26 -6.75 -9.13
CA SER A 61 12.81 -6.56 -9.00
C SER A 61 12.47 -6.07 -7.60
N THR A 62 11.32 -5.42 -7.46
CA THR A 62 10.83 -4.94 -6.16
C THR A 62 9.69 -5.82 -5.68
N VAL A 63 9.73 -6.23 -4.43
CA VAL A 63 8.75 -7.16 -3.85
C VAL A 63 8.38 -6.75 -2.41
N LEU A 64 7.40 -7.46 -1.84
CA LEU A 64 7.12 -7.43 -0.41
C LEU A 64 7.78 -8.65 0.25
N ALA A 65 8.71 -8.41 1.18
CA ALA A 65 9.51 -9.46 1.79
C ALA A 65 8.67 -10.51 2.53
N CYS A 66 7.51 -10.13 3.08
CA CYS A 66 6.64 -11.06 3.81
C CYS A 66 5.82 -12.00 2.90
N GLU A 67 5.64 -11.64 1.63
CA GLU A 67 4.91 -12.46 0.65
C GLU A 67 5.85 -13.21 -0.31
N THR A 68 7.15 -12.90 -0.26
CA THR A 68 8.13 -13.48 -1.19
C THR A 68 8.92 -14.59 -0.50
N PRO A 69 8.92 -15.82 -1.03
CA PRO A 69 9.78 -16.89 -0.55
C PRO A 69 11.26 -16.51 -0.65
N ALA A 70 12.04 -16.85 0.38
CA ALA A 70 13.49 -16.80 0.30
C ALA A 70 14.00 -17.95 -0.59
N GLU A 71 14.93 -17.65 -1.49
CA GLU A 71 15.51 -18.61 -2.44
C GLU A 71 17.03 -18.68 -2.28
N ASP A 72 17.66 -19.82 -2.61
CA ASP A 72 19.11 -19.98 -2.53
C ASP A 72 19.83 -19.03 -3.52
N GLY A 73 20.90 -18.40 -3.04
CA GLY A 73 21.66 -17.38 -3.76
C GLY A 73 20.96 -16.04 -3.96
N MET A 74 19.77 -15.83 -3.37
CA MET A 74 19.05 -14.56 -3.46
C MET A 74 19.83 -13.43 -2.76
N GLN A 75 19.81 -12.24 -3.37
CA GLN A 75 20.29 -11.01 -2.76
C GLN A 75 19.12 -10.07 -2.55
N VAL A 76 18.99 -9.58 -1.33
CA VAL A 76 17.90 -8.73 -0.87
C VAL A 76 18.49 -7.46 -0.29
N SER A 77 17.91 -6.32 -0.67
CA SER A 77 18.15 -5.04 -0.01
C SER A 77 16.82 -4.42 0.38
N PHE A 78 16.60 -4.23 1.68
CA PHE A 78 15.45 -3.46 2.14
C PHE A 78 15.61 -1.99 1.73
N ILE A 79 14.50 -1.38 1.34
CA ILE A 79 14.50 0.02 0.93
C ILE A 79 14.08 0.86 2.12
N ASP A 80 15.01 1.61 2.70
CA ASP A 80 14.66 2.64 3.66
C ASP A 80 13.88 3.74 2.94
N TYR A 81 12.67 4.03 3.42
CA TYR A 81 11.87 5.07 2.80
C TYR A 81 12.39 6.44 3.23
N PHE A 82 12.78 7.23 2.25
CA PHE A 82 13.06 8.64 2.42
C PHE A 82 11.73 9.39 2.32
N THR A 83 11.32 10.08 3.39
CA THR A 83 10.27 11.09 3.28
C THR A 83 10.77 12.15 2.33
N PRO A 84 10.12 12.40 1.19
CA PRO A 84 10.63 13.39 0.26
C PRO A 84 10.50 14.79 0.85
N ASP A 85 11.40 15.69 0.48
CA ASP A 85 11.50 17.04 1.08
C ASP A 85 10.23 17.90 0.93
N LYS A 86 9.34 17.57 -0.02
CA LYS A 86 8.10 18.30 -0.31
C LYS A 86 6.93 17.35 -0.59
N PRO A 87 6.19 16.90 0.43
CA PRO A 87 4.96 16.15 0.23
C PRO A 87 3.86 17.01 -0.42
N HIS A 88 3.06 16.38 -1.28
CA HIS A 88 1.82 16.96 -1.77
C HIS A 88 0.84 17.07 -0.59
N VAL A 89 0.57 18.30 -0.15
CA VAL A 89 -0.34 18.59 0.97
C VAL A 89 -1.66 19.11 0.42
N TYR A 90 -2.76 18.53 0.90
CA TYR A 90 -4.11 18.94 0.57
C TYR A 90 -5.03 18.70 1.76
N ASP A 91 -6.09 19.51 1.85
CA ASP A 91 -7.16 19.32 2.81
C ASP A 91 -8.38 18.72 2.12
N ILE A 92 -8.79 17.54 2.58
CA ILE A 92 -9.93 16.82 2.03
C ILE A 92 -11.23 17.63 2.16
N ALA A 93 -11.36 18.46 3.20
CA ALA A 93 -12.54 19.30 3.42
C ALA A 93 -12.72 20.38 2.33
N THR A 94 -11.67 20.68 1.56
CA THR A 94 -11.75 21.63 0.44
C THR A 94 -12.39 21.03 -0.81
N PHE A 95 -12.45 19.71 -0.92
CA PHE A 95 -13.13 19.01 -2.02
C PHE A 95 -14.64 19.03 -1.78
N THR A 96 -15.28 20.10 -2.23
CA THR A 96 -16.73 20.33 -2.06
C THR A 96 -17.52 20.14 -3.35
N ASP A 97 -16.83 20.09 -4.49
CA ASP A 97 -17.43 20.00 -5.82
C ASP A 97 -16.62 19.04 -6.70
N SER A 98 -17.29 18.01 -7.22
CA SER A 98 -16.66 17.03 -8.12
C SER A 98 -16.22 17.64 -9.44
N TRP A 99 -16.85 18.72 -9.91
CA TRP A 99 -16.47 19.41 -11.15
C TRP A 99 -15.08 20.05 -11.06
N ARG A 100 -14.59 20.35 -9.85
CA ARG A 100 -13.29 20.99 -9.61
C ARG A 100 -12.16 20.00 -9.32
N LEU A 101 -12.44 18.70 -9.33
CA LEU A 101 -11.43 17.70 -8.98
C LEU A 101 -10.28 17.64 -9.99
N SER A 102 -10.55 17.93 -11.28
CA SER A 102 -9.51 18.05 -12.31
C SER A 102 -8.54 19.19 -12.02
N ASP A 103 -9.05 20.37 -11.64
CA ASP A 103 -8.22 21.51 -11.26
C ASP A 103 -7.35 21.16 -10.05
N ALA A 104 -7.95 20.52 -9.04
CA ALA A 104 -7.22 20.09 -7.85
C ALA A 104 -6.10 19.07 -8.17
N VAL A 105 -6.34 18.11 -9.08
CA VAL A 105 -5.29 17.20 -9.54
C VAL A 105 -4.17 17.97 -10.23
N ALA A 106 -4.48 18.91 -11.11
CA ALA A 106 -3.48 19.71 -11.81
C ALA A 106 -2.67 20.62 -10.88
N ASP A 107 -3.30 21.18 -9.85
CA ASP A 107 -2.65 22.05 -8.86
C ASP A 107 -1.80 21.27 -7.86
N ILE A 108 -2.30 20.14 -7.37
CA ILE A 108 -1.64 19.33 -6.34
C ILE A 108 -0.55 18.45 -6.96
N PHE A 109 -0.81 17.84 -8.13
CA PHE A 109 0.11 16.93 -8.83
C PHE A 109 0.40 17.42 -10.27
N PRO A 110 0.99 18.61 -10.45
CA PRO A 110 1.28 19.17 -11.78
C PRO A 110 2.21 18.28 -12.61
N GLU A 111 3.04 17.46 -11.96
CA GLU A 111 3.94 16.50 -12.60
C GLU A 111 3.18 15.40 -13.34
N ALA A 112 1.93 15.08 -12.95
CA ALA A 112 1.17 13.98 -13.53
C ALA A 112 0.97 14.14 -15.05
N ALA A 113 0.75 15.37 -15.52
CA ALA A 113 0.62 15.71 -16.94
C ALA A 113 1.90 15.44 -17.75
N HIS A 114 3.04 15.27 -17.08
CA HIS A 114 4.35 15.03 -17.69
C HIS A 114 4.73 13.55 -17.72
N CYS A 115 3.79 12.64 -17.38
CA CYS A 115 4.02 11.19 -17.39
C CYS A 115 4.67 10.73 -18.71
N ARG A 116 5.80 10.03 -18.62
CA ARG A 116 6.54 9.51 -19.80
C ARG A 116 5.97 8.23 -20.39
N HIS A 117 4.98 7.62 -19.75
CA HIS A 117 4.45 6.31 -20.13
C HIS A 117 5.54 5.20 -20.22
N CYS A 118 6.46 5.16 -19.25
CA CYS A 118 7.62 4.25 -19.25
C CYS A 118 7.40 2.91 -18.53
N SER A 119 6.22 2.71 -17.92
CA SER A 119 5.80 1.56 -17.11
C SER A 119 6.73 1.21 -15.94
N GLY A 120 7.59 2.15 -15.52
CA GLY A 120 8.49 1.93 -14.38
C GLY A 120 7.72 1.71 -13.07
N CYS A 121 6.64 2.44 -12.86
CA CYS A 121 5.74 2.29 -11.71
C CYS A 121 4.97 0.96 -11.72
N ASP A 122 4.58 0.46 -12.89
CA ASP A 122 3.89 -0.83 -13.03
C ASP A 122 4.83 -1.98 -12.65
N ARG A 123 6.04 -1.99 -13.22
CA ARG A 123 7.08 -2.99 -12.89
C ARG A 123 7.50 -2.94 -11.42
N ALA A 124 7.45 -1.76 -10.81
CA ALA A 124 7.78 -1.58 -9.40
C ALA A 124 6.63 -1.97 -8.45
N CYS A 125 5.41 -2.18 -8.94
CA CYS A 125 4.26 -2.45 -8.08
C CYS A 125 4.22 -3.94 -7.68
N PRO A 126 4.44 -4.29 -6.40
CA PRO A 126 4.42 -5.69 -5.98
C PRO A 126 3.00 -6.28 -5.96
N LYS A 127 1.98 -5.43 -6.08
CA LYS A 127 0.57 -5.82 -6.21
C LYS A 127 0.09 -5.89 -7.67
N GLY A 128 0.97 -5.61 -8.64
CA GLY A 128 0.66 -5.71 -10.07
C GLY A 128 -0.39 -4.71 -10.56
N LEU A 129 -0.50 -3.55 -9.91
CA LEU A 129 -1.43 -2.50 -10.35
C LEU A 129 -0.96 -1.87 -11.66
N GLU A 130 -1.92 -1.49 -12.52
CA GLU A 130 -1.68 -0.67 -13.71
C GLU A 130 -1.48 0.81 -13.33
N VAL A 131 -0.46 1.09 -12.52
CA VAL A 131 -0.18 2.39 -11.92
C VAL A 131 -0.06 3.50 -12.97
N GLN A 132 0.64 3.25 -14.07
CA GLN A 132 0.75 4.20 -15.18
C GLN A 132 -0.62 4.56 -15.73
N ARG A 133 -1.47 3.55 -15.98
CA ARG A 133 -2.84 3.77 -16.46
C ARG A 133 -3.64 4.61 -15.46
N GLY A 134 -3.45 4.37 -14.16
CA GLY A 134 -4.03 5.20 -13.10
C GLY A 134 -3.63 6.67 -13.21
N VAL A 135 -2.37 6.98 -13.54
CA VAL A 135 -1.92 8.37 -13.77
C VAL A 135 -2.58 8.96 -15.02
N GLU A 136 -2.64 8.19 -16.12
CA GLU A 136 -3.28 8.63 -17.36
C GLU A 136 -4.75 8.98 -17.15
N LEU A 137 -5.48 8.13 -16.42
CA LEU A 137 -6.89 8.34 -16.07
C LEU A 137 -7.07 9.61 -15.22
N ALA A 138 -6.16 9.87 -14.27
CA ALA A 138 -6.21 11.06 -13.44
C ALA A 138 -6.05 12.34 -14.28
N VAL A 139 -5.11 12.36 -15.22
CA VAL A 139 -4.91 13.50 -16.14
C VAL A 139 -6.10 13.67 -17.08
N ALA A 140 -6.72 12.57 -17.52
CA ALA A 140 -7.91 12.59 -18.36
C ALA A 140 -9.21 12.96 -17.61
N GLY A 141 -9.17 13.06 -16.27
CA GLY A 141 -10.34 13.35 -15.43
C GLY A 141 -11.24 12.14 -15.16
N ASP A 142 -10.82 10.92 -15.49
CA ASP A 142 -11.56 9.70 -15.15
C ASP A 142 -11.21 9.22 -13.74
N PHE A 143 -11.75 9.91 -12.74
CA PHE A 143 -11.45 9.66 -11.33
C PHE A 143 -12.01 8.33 -10.82
N ALA A 144 -13.11 7.83 -11.38
CA ALA A 144 -13.65 6.53 -11.03
C ALA A 144 -12.68 5.42 -11.45
N GLY A 145 -12.13 5.50 -12.66
CA GLY A 145 -11.08 4.61 -13.12
C GLY A 145 -9.82 4.68 -12.26
N VAL A 146 -9.38 5.88 -11.86
CA VAL A 146 -8.26 6.04 -10.91
C VAL A 146 -8.53 5.29 -9.61
N ALA A 147 -9.72 5.49 -9.01
CA ALA A 147 -10.06 4.85 -7.74
C ALA A 147 -10.04 3.33 -7.84
N GLN A 148 -10.49 2.77 -8.97
CA GLN A 148 -10.44 1.34 -9.23
C GLN A 148 -9.01 0.82 -9.37
N VAL A 149 -8.16 1.49 -10.15
CA VAL A 149 -6.75 1.09 -10.32
C VAL A 149 -6.00 1.09 -9.00
N PHE A 150 -6.25 2.06 -8.13
CA PHE A 150 -5.54 2.21 -6.85
C PHE A 150 -6.26 1.57 -5.66
N ASP A 151 -7.32 0.78 -5.87
CA ASP A 151 -8.13 0.25 -4.76
C ASP A 151 -7.32 -0.64 -3.82
N GLN A 152 -6.52 -1.54 -4.39
CA GLN A 152 -5.64 -2.47 -3.68
C GLN A 152 -4.25 -1.88 -3.36
N CYS A 153 -4.06 -0.58 -3.53
CA CYS A 153 -2.79 0.06 -3.23
C CYS A 153 -2.47 0.00 -1.73
N VAL A 154 -1.38 -0.67 -1.36
CA VAL A 154 -0.91 -0.82 0.03
C VAL A 154 0.08 0.27 0.46
N MET A 155 0.17 1.36 -0.31
CA MET A 155 1.04 2.51 -0.02
C MET A 155 2.51 2.14 0.26
N CYS A 156 3.04 1.14 -0.46
CA CYS A 156 4.45 0.73 -0.35
C CYS A 156 5.44 1.74 -0.96
N ASN A 157 4.97 2.77 -1.66
CA ASN A 157 5.78 3.82 -2.31
C ASN A 157 6.82 3.38 -3.34
N LEU A 158 6.85 2.10 -3.75
CA LEU A 158 7.78 1.62 -4.78
C LEU A 158 7.57 2.33 -6.14
N CYS A 159 6.31 2.57 -6.52
CA CYS A 159 6.00 3.33 -7.72
C CYS A 159 6.45 4.81 -7.66
N THR A 160 6.48 5.41 -6.47
CA THR A 160 7.02 6.75 -6.25
C THR A 160 8.53 6.78 -6.52
N LEU A 161 9.26 5.80 -6.00
CA LEU A 161 10.71 5.69 -6.21
C LEU A 161 11.07 5.38 -7.66
N ALA A 162 10.23 4.60 -8.36
CA ALA A 162 10.44 4.24 -9.75
C ALA A 162 10.07 5.34 -10.76
N CYS A 163 9.37 6.40 -10.33
CA CYS A 163 8.87 7.43 -11.22
C CYS A 163 9.94 8.50 -11.52
N PRO A 164 10.46 8.62 -12.77
CA PRO A 164 11.47 9.62 -13.10
C PRO A 164 10.92 11.06 -13.04
N GLU A 165 9.62 11.22 -13.26
CA GLU A 165 8.91 12.51 -13.22
C GLU A 165 8.51 12.94 -11.81
N ARG A 166 8.78 12.10 -10.80
CA ARG A 166 8.49 12.41 -9.39
C ARG A 166 7.00 12.73 -9.12
N ILE A 167 6.10 12.05 -9.84
CA ILE A 167 4.62 12.23 -9.75
C ILE A 167 4.03 11.75 -8.41
N TRP A 168 4.64 10.72 -7.83
CA TRP A 168 4.12 9.97 -6.66
C TRP A 168 2.76 9.31 -6.95
N PRO A 169 2.70 8.35 -7.89
CA PRO A 169 1.44 7.84 -8.41
C PRO A 169 0.48 7.29 -7.35
N ASN A 170 0.98 6.60 -6.31
CA ASN A 170 0.12 6.09 -5.25
C ASN A 170 -0.47 7.20 -4.37
N HIS A 171 0.22 8.32 -4.21
CA HIS A 171 -0.31 9.48 -3.49
C HIS A 171 -1.38 10.20 -4.31
N LEU A 172 -1.18 10.32 -5.63
CA LEU A 172 -2.20 10.80 -6.57
C LEU A 172 -3.46 9.92 -6.49
N GLY A 173 -3.31 8.60 -6.62
CA GLY A 173 -4.42 7.66 -6.50
C GLY A 173 -5.13 7.73 -5.15
N LEU A 174 -4.38 7.82 -4.05
CA LEU A 174 -4.93 7.98 -2.71
C LEU A 174 -5.71 9.28 -2.54
N MET A 175 -5.19 10.40 -3.06
CA MET A 175 -5.88 11.69 -3.03
C MET A 175 -7.21 11.61 -3.77
N VAL A 176 -7.21 11.07 -4.99
CA VAL A 176 -8.43 10.91 -5.79
C VAL A 176 -9.46 10.02 -5.07
N ARG A 177 -9.03 8.87 -4.52
CA ARG A 177 -9.92 8.00 -3.74
C ARG A 177 -10.54 8.72 -2.55
N ARG A 178 -9.74 9.48 -1.80
CA ARG A 178 -10.21 10.27 -0.64
C ARG A 178 -11.19 11.36 -1.06
N ALA A 179 -10.88 12.10 -2.13
CA ALA A 179 -11.72 13.16 -2.65
C ALA A 179 -13.08 12.60 -3.11
N LEU A 180 -13.08 11.50 -3.87
CA LEU A 180 -14.32 10.84 -4.28
C LEU A 180 -15.15 10.37 -3.10
N THR A 181 -14.55 9.70 -2.10
CA THR A 181 -15.28 9.28 -0.90
C THR A 181 -15.86 10.47 -0.13
N ALA A 182 -15.14 11.59 -0.04
CA ALA A 182 -15.62 12.80 0.63
C ALA A 182 -16.81 13.44 -0.09
N LEU A 183 -16.88 13.31 -1.42
CA LEU A 183 -17.96 13.83 -2.26
C LEU A 183 -19.17 12.87 -2.38
N THR A 184 -19.02 11.60 -1.99
CA THR A 184 -20.11 10.62 -2.00
C THR A 184 -21.01 10.70 -0.77
N LEU A 185 -22.24 10.23 -0.92
CA LEU A 185 -23.14 10.05 0.23
C LEU A 185 -22.55 9.07 1.23
N ARG A 186 -22.74 9.37 2.52
CA ARG A 186 -22.35 8.45 3.60
C ARG A 186 -23.05 7.09 3.40
N PRO A 187 -22.35 5.96 3.56
CA PRO A 187 -22.98 4.64 3.52
C PRO A 187 -24.14 4.52 4.51
N SER A 188 -25.21 3.82 4.13
CA SER A 188 -26.41 3.67 4.97
C SER A 188 -26.10 3.05 6.34
N ASP A 189 -25.17 2.10 6.40
CA ASP A 189 -24.72 1.50 7.67
C ASP A 189 -24.00 2.50 8.56
N LEU A 190 -23.25 3.45 7.99
CA LEU A 190 -22.63 4.52 8.75
C LEU A 190 -23.70 5.47 9.29
N ILE A 191 -24.67 5.88 8.48
CA ILE A 191 -25.79 6.74 8.91
C ILE A 191 -26.57 6.07 10.05
N ARG A 192 -26.89 4.79 9.91
CA ARG A 192 -27.58 4.01 10.95
C ARG A 192 -26.78 3.99 12.25
N ARG A 193 -25.48 3.67 12.19
CA ARG A 193 -24.61 3.65 13.39
C ARG A 193 -24.48 5.01 14.05
N LEU A 194 -24.43 6.10 13.27
CA LEU A 194 -24.43 7.46 13.81
C LEU A 194 -25.74 7.77 14.54
N ASN A 195 -26.89 7.39 13.98
CA ASN A 195 -28.18 7.54 14.65
C ASN A 195 -28.26 6.71 15.95
N GLU A 196 -27.76 5.47 15.95
CA GLU A 196 -27.69 4.62 17.15
C GLU A 196 -26.84 5.28 18.25
N LEU A 197 -25.74 5.95 17.89
CA LEU A 197 -24.91 6.71 18.82
C LEU A 197 -25.64 7.96 19.36
N GLU A 198 -26.32 8.70 18.49
CA GLU A 198 -27.07 9.92 18.88
C GLU A 198 -28.26 9.60 19.80
N LEU A 199 -28.91 8.45 19.59
CA LEU A 199 -30.02 7.96 20.42
C LEU A 199 -29.56 7.26 21.71
N GLY A 200 -28.26 7.01 21.87
CA GLY A 200 -27.71 6.26 23.01
C GLY A 200 -27.99 4.75 22.97
N GLU A 201 -28.40 4.22 21.82
CA GLU A 201 -28.68 2.81 21.59
C GLU A 201 -27.42 2.00 21.25
N ALA A 202 -26.35 2.69 20.84
CA ALA A 202 -25.05 2.08 20.59
C ALA A 202 -24.41 1.60 21.89
N CYS A 203 -24.52 0.30 22.18
CA CYS A 203 -23.73 -0.36 23.21
C CYS A 203 -22.28 -0.47 22.72
N LEU A 204 -21.46 0.54 23.04
CA LEU A 204 -20.02 0.49 22.84
C LEU A 204 -19.42 -0.25 24.03
N ASP A 205 -18.91 -1.47 23.81
CA ASP A 205 -18.07 -2.12 24.80
C ASP A 205 -16.70 -1.42 24.83
N LEU A 206 -16.54 -0.50 25.79
CA LEU A 206 -15.30 0.24 26.01
C LEU A 206 -14.30 -0.55 26.86
N THR A 207 -14.65 -1.74 27.35
CA THR A 207 -13.80 -2.55 28.23
C THR A 207 -12.83 -3.45 27.48
N GLY A 208 -13.01 -3.61 26.17
CA GLY A 208 -12.10 -4.38 25.31
C GLY A 208 -12.16 -5.89 25.51
N THR A 209 -13.13 -6.38 26.29
CA THR A 209 -13.46 -7.80 26.31
C THR A 209 -14.11 -8.18 24.99
N GLU A 210 -13.71 -9.28 24.37
CA GLU A 210 -14.42 -9.81 23.21
C GLU A 210 -15.90 -9.96 23.57
N ALA A 211 -16.75 -9.20 22.91
CA ALA A 211 -18.20 -9.35 23.08
C ALA A 211 -18.55 -10.80 22.74
N GLU A 212 -19.07 -11.56 23.70
CA GLU A 212 -19.77 -12.80 23.37
C GLU A 212 -20.82 -12.46 22.31
N PRO A 213 -20.93 -13.24 21.22
CA PRO A 213 -21.83 -12.92 20.13
C PRO A 213 -23.24 -12.77 20.70
N ALA A 214 -23.80 -11.56 20.59
CA ALA A 214 -25.15 -11.28 21.01
C ALA A 214 -26.08 -12.32 20.36
N SER A 215 -26.73 -13.14 21.19
CA SER A 215 -27.71 -14.12 20.74
C SER A 215 -28.71 -13.40 19.82
N THR A 216 -28.75 -13.80 18.55
CA THR A 216 -29.73 -13.29 17.60
C THR A 216 -31.12 -13.52 18.18
N PRO A 217 -31.94 -12.49 18.43
CA PRO A 217 -33.29 -12.71 18.91
C PRO A 217 -34.04 -13.47 17.82
N ALA A 218 -34.64 -14.60 18.19
CA ALA A 218 -35.43 -15.43 17.29
C ALA A 218 -36.51 -14.56 16.63
N ARG A 219 -36.45 -14.45 15.30
CA ARG A 219 -37.53 -13.87 14.50
C ARG A 219 -38.81 -14.64 14.80
N ARG A 220 -39.82 -13.96 15.34
CA ARG A 220 -41.23 -14.37 15.29
C ARG A 220 -41.91 -13.72 14.10
#